data_AF-A0A8H5M568-F1
#
_entry.id   AF-A0A8H5M568-F1
#
_cell.length_a   1.000
_cell.length_b   1.000
_cell.length_c   1.000
_cell.angle_alpha   90.00
_cell.angle_beta   90.00
_cell.angle_gamma   90.00
#
_symmetry.space_group_name_H-M   'P 1'
#
loop_
_entity.id
_entity.type
_entity.pdbx_description
1 polymer ?
#
loop_
_entity_poly.entity_id
_entity_poly.type
_entity_poly.pdbx_seq_one_letter_code
_entity_poly.pdbx_strand_id
1 'polypeptide(L)'
;MEQPFEAFSKVCISRISPSALNCSPFPSDLPHAKRSDAMNDARPYQLADLVPLSSKELRALVDLQPDRWPKTERLNSKTVKKTYYDVLLDPRNSFTTNMPEVGGALSDDLDQSLHDAQSTSTSHESNPPTHGLPLTLLDGCFYKRTLQLYVVDNRIGSKSSATIGAVVADRIGCAPGEWRVEARHVLEELQKTISQISGPGPVKVGVPDIAFPEFTTYFVEASVKKLTTASTSPTHLVVPANEQASLTLRVEYSQRTTALKLICADMPSDDDDAPQVQFPKDFVPLTAARQRAHGSYTRRDCSPRPQNSPSQPGGPRNAELLVALTDLVALRPGYQMFDESRHTVLQNPDIVPIWKFIAAFLKDYCDKDISEISDRAPGKRITKRLICIALGIGETCLKQAEDGARLVGLYGAGGKCEAAKVIEELEARRDAPTGIGKIRLLRFLRDWEAAHPIPKDI
;
A
#
# COMPACT_ATOMS: atom_id res chain seq x y z
N MET A 1 -32.89 58.31 -2.10
CA MET A 1 -31.80 58.72 -1.19
C MET A 1 -30.68 57.73 -1.42
N GLU A 2 -29.89 57.88 -2.49
CA GLU A 2 -28.72 58.80 -2.60
C GLU A 2 -27.73 58.57 -1.46
N GLN A 3 -26.45 58.26 -1.63
CA GLN A 3 -25.53 58.01 -2.75
C GLN A 3 -24.27 57.31 -2.16
N PRO A 4 -23.40 56.67 -2.98
CA PRO A 4 -22.13 56.08 -2.57
C PRO A 4 -20.94 57.04 -2.76
N PHE A 5 -19.80 56.79 -2.10
CA PHE A 5 -18.56 57.55 -2.31
C PHE A 5 -17.47 56.70 -2.98
N GLU A 6 -16.92 57.27 -4.04
CA GLU A 6 -15.87 56.75 -4.93
C GLU A 6 -14.44 56.96 -4.41
N ALA A 7 -13.55 56.11 -4.92
CA ALA A 7 -12.20 56.34 -5.46
C ALA A 7 -11.15 57.15 -4.68
N PHE A 8 -9.93 56.60 -4.63
CA PHE A 8 -8.74 57.30 -5.13
C PHE A 8 -7.66 56.32 -5.63
N SER A 9 -7.34 56.42 -6.91
CA SER A 9 -6.14 55.90 -7.57
C SER A 9 -5.15 57.07 -7.70
N LYS A 10 -3.86 56.84 -7.45
CA LYS A 10 -2.79 57.72 -7.96
C LYS A 10 -1.48 56.97 -8.15
N VAL A 11 -1.15 56.85 -9.44
CA VAL A 11 0.12 56.45 -10.03
C VAL A 11 1.10 57.61 -9.94
N CYS A 12 2.37 57.34 -9.60
CA CYS A 12 3.49 58.22 -9.92
C CYS A 12 4.61 57.40 -10.60
N ILE A 13 4.91 57.79 -11.83
CA ILE A 13 6.04 57.37 -12.66
C ILE A 13 7.08 58.49 -12.58
N SER A 14 8.35 58.14 -12.39
CA SER A 14 9.47 59.01 -12.75
C SER A 14 10.61 58.18 -13.36
N ARG A 15 10.94 58.52 -14.60
CA ARG A 15 12.10 58.07 -15.39
C ARG A 15 13.17 59.18 -15.40
N ILE A 16 14.33 58.81 -15.98
CA ILE A 16 15.35 59.62 -16.68
C ILE A 16 16.56 60.02 -15.79
N SER A 17 17.85 59.86 -16.14
CA SER A 17 18.62 59.19 -17.23
C SER A 17 20.14 59.40 -16.94
N PRO A 18 21.13 59.33 -17.88
CA PRO A 18 22.35 58.52 -17.70
C PRO A 18 23.66 59.35 -17.84
N SER A 19 24.83 58.68 -17.84
CA SER A 19 26.15 59.03 -18.46
C SER A 19 27.28 58.41 -17.61
N ALA A 20 28.48 58.02 -18.09
CA ALA A 20 29.07 57.77 -19.40
C ALA A 20 30.45 57.09 -19.17
N LEU A 21 30.86 56.23 -20.11
CA LEU A 21 32.21 55.91 -20.63
C LEU A 21 33.48 56.32 -19.84
N ASN A 22 34.47 55.41 -19.66
CA ASN A 22 35.67 55.32 -20.52
C ASN A 22 36.73 54.26 -20.13
N CYS A 23 37.38 53.73 -21.18
CA CYS A 23 38.77 53.25 -21.34
C CYS A 23 39.33 51.99 -20.62
N SER A 24 39.69 50.99 -21.44
CA SER A 24 40.78 50.01 -21.22
C SER A 24 42.16 50.65 -21.54
N PRO A 25 43.33 50.06 -21.15
CA PRO A 25 43.91 48.92 -21.90
C PRO A 25 44.79 47.89 -21.11
N PHE A 26 44.68 46.60 -21.51
CA PHE A 26 45.72 45.56 -21.75
C PHE A 26 46.79 45.12 -20.69
N PRO A 27 47.47 43.95 -20.85
CA PRO A 27 47.42 42.86 -19.87
C PRO A 27 48.81 42.44 -19.32
N SER A 28 48.85 41.72 -18.20
CA SER A 28 50.04 40.91 -17.81
C SER A 28 49.65 39.79 -16.84
N ASP A 29 50.06 38.58 -17.22
CA ASP A 29 50.60 37.49 -16.39
C ASP A 29 49.71 36.60 -15.48
N LEU A 30 49.62 35.34 -15.95
CA LEU A 30 49.74 34.03 -15.28
C LEU A 30 48.79 33.60 -14.12
N PRO A 31 48.39 32.31 -14.09
CA PRO A 31 47.29 31.83 -13.27
C PRO A 31 47.75 31.35 -11.90
N HIS A 32 47.31 32.02 -10.83
CA HIS A 32 47.17 31.37 -9.53
C HIS A 32 45.75 30.84 -9.39
N ALA A 33 45.62 29.51 -9.34
CA ALA A 33 44.40 28.81 -9.01
C ALA A 33 43.91 29.24 -7.61
N LYS A 34 43.00 30.22 -7.57
CA LYS A 34 42.18 30.50 -6.40
C LYS A 34 41.22 29.32 -6.24
N ARG A 35 41.52 28.48 -5.25
CA ARG A 35 40.56 27.53 -4.67
C ARG A 35 39.36 28.38 -4.23
N SER A 36 38.25 28.28 -4.96
CA SER A 36 36.98 28.85 -4.55
C SER A 36 36.54 28.07 -3.31
N ASP A 37 36.77 28.64 -2.14
CA ASP A 37 36.05 28.27 -0.92
C ASP A 37 34.57 28.52 -1.21
N ALA A 38 33.89 27.47 -1.69
CA ALA A 38 32.44 27.46 -1.73
C ALA A 38 31.99 27.54 -0.27
N MET A 39 31.69 28.75 0.20
CA MET A 39 30.94 28.94 1.42
C MET A 39 29.62 28.20 1.20
N ASN A 40 29.52 27.01 1.78
CA ASN A 40 28.28 26.27 1.81
C ASN A 40 27.27 27.14 2.58
N ASP A 41 26.37 27.80 1.86
CA ASP A 41 25.34 28.68 2.39
C ASP A 41 24.31 27.87 3.17
N ALA A 42 24.44 27.86 4.49
CA ALA A 42 23.58 27.08 5.38
C ALA A 42 22.21 27.73 5.41
N ARG A 43 21.24 27.16 4.68
CA ARG A 43 19.85 27.61 4.72
C ARG A 43 19.02 26.79 5.70
N PRO A 44 18.06 27.42 6.43
CA PRO A 44 17.05 26.70 7.19
C PRO A 44 16.25 25.72 6.31
N TYR A 45 15.77 24.62 6.91
CA TYR A 45 14.88 23.69 6.22
C TYR A 45 13.58 24.37 5.81
N GLN A 46 13.11 24.07 4.61
CA GLN A 46 11.79 24.43 4.12
C GLN A 46 10.89 23.20 4.07
N LEU A 47 9.57 23.40 4.06
CA LEU A 47 8.60 22.30 4.04
C LEU A 47 8.84 21.37 2.83
N ALA A 48 9.20 21.93 1.67
CA ALA A 48 9.52 21.16 0.46
C ALA A 48 10.69 20.19 0.64
N ASP A 49 11.68 20.54 1.47
CA ASP A 49 12.85 19.68 1.75
C ASP A 49 12.44 18.45 2.59
N LEU A 50 11.42 18.59 3.43
CA LEU A 50 11.05 17.59 4.43
C LEU A 50 9.85 16.71 4.01
N VAL A 51 8.95 17.21 3.15
CA VAL A 51 7.78 16.46 2.64
C VAL A 51 8.13 15.08 2.06
N PRO A 52 9.16 14.92 1.20
CA PRO A 52 9.47 13.62 0.60
C PRO A 52 10.09 12.62 1.58
N LEU A 53 10.58 13.08 2.74
CA LEU A 53 11.33 12.26 3.69
C LEU A 53 10.39 11.37 4.53
N SER A 54 10.83 10.14 4.76
CA SER A 54 10.23 9.19 5.70
C SER A 54 10.52 9.58 7.15
N SER A 55 9.77 9.03 8.13
CA SER A 55 10.03 9.28 9.55
C SER A 55 11.45 8.87 9.99
N LYS A 56 12.05 7.87 9.34
CA LYS A 56 13.43 7.43 9.63
C LYS A 56 14.44 8.47 9.14
N GLU A 57 14.23 9.04 7.96
CA GLU A 57 15.11 10.08 7.40
C GLU A 57 14.98 11.40 8.16
N LEU A 58 13.76 11.79 8.54
CA LEU A 58 13.53 12.96 9.41
C LEU A 58 14.24 12.80 10.76
N ARG A 59 14.22 11.59 11.33
CA ARG A 59 15.00 11.29 12.55
C ARG A 59 16.49 11.40 12.31
N ALA A 60 17.01 10.90 11.18
CA ALA A 60 18.41 11.04 10.84
C ALA A 60 18.83 12.52 10.79
N LEU A 61 18.02 13.41 10.21
CA LEU A 61 18.29 14.86 10.21
C LEU A 61 18.41 15.44 11.63
N VAL A 62 17.57 14.98 12.56
CA VAL A 62 17.64 15.38 13.97
C VAL A 62 18.90 14.83 14.65
N ASP A 63 19.22 13.56 14.40
CA ASP A 63 20.38 12.89 14.98
C ASP A 63 21.71 13.52 14.50
N LEU A 64 21.70 14.21 13.35
CA LEU A 64 22.84 14.98 12.83
C LEU A 64 23.05 16.33 13.54
N GLN A 65 22.01 16.89 14.16
CA GLN A 65 22.03 18.18 14.87
C GLN A 65 21.34 18.05 16.24
N PRO A 66 21.81 17.16 17.13
CA PRO A 66 21.09 16.81 18.36
C PRO A 66 21.01 17.96 19.37
N ASP A 67 21.94 18.92 19.29
CA ASP A 67 21.98 20.15 20.08
C ASP A 67 20.86 21.13 19.74
N ARG A 68 20.30 21.04 18.52
CA ARG A 68 19.20 21.86 18.02
C ARG A 68 17.83 21.35 18.43
N TRP A 69 17.73 20.14 18.98
CA TRP A 69 16.47 19.57 19.42
C TRP A 69 15.97 20.21 20.73
N PRO A 70 14.69 20.62 20.85
CA PRO A 70 14.15 21.23 22.05
C PRO A 70 14.26 20.32 23.27
N LYS A 71 14.90 20.79 24.35
CA LYS A 71 15.04 20.04 25.61
C LYS A 71 13.70 19.69 26.28
N THR A 72 12.63 20.42 25.93
CA THR A 72 11.27 20.18 26.42
C THR A 72 10.63 18.94 25.79
N GLU A 73 11.11 18.48 24.64
CA GLU A 73 10.54 17.34 23.93
C GLU A 73 11.47 16.12 23.98
N ARG A 74 10.94 14.97 24.41
CA ARG A 74 11.71 13.71 24.40
C ARG A 74 11.64 13.05 23.02
N LEU A 75 12.75 13.07 22.29
CA LEU A 75 12.92 12.29 21.06
C LEU A 75 12.83 10.79 21.38
N ASN A 76 11.81 10.10 20.89
CA ASN A 76 11.61 8.68 21.13
C ASN A 76 11.11 7.96 19.87
N SER A 77 11.08 6.62 19.87
CA SER A 77 10.65 5.82 18.70
C SER A 77 9.18 6.01 18.32
N LYS A 78 8.38 6.66 19.15
CA LYS A 78 6.97 6.98 18.92
C LYS A 78 6.73 8.45 18.51
N THR A 79 7.79 9.24 18.31
CA THR A 79 7.65 10.62 17.82
C THR A 79 6.94 10.60 16.47
N VAL A 80 5.82 11.30 16.37
CA VAL A 80 4.96 11.31 15.16
C VAL A 80 5.61 12.20 14.10
N LYS A 81 5.42 11.88 12.81
CA LYS A 81 5.98 12.64 11.67
C LYS A 81 5.74 14.15 11.77
N LYS A 82 4.56 14.56 12.26
CA LYS A 82 4.19 15.96 12.47
C LYS A 82 5.14 16.68 13.43
N THR A 83 5.51 16.05 14.55
CA THR A 83 6.43 16.64 15.53
C THR A 83 7.80 16.93 14.92
N TYR A 84 8.29 16.05 14.04
CA TYR A 84 9.54 16.32 13.30
C TYR A 84 9.41 17.56 12.42
N TYR A 85 8.30 17.74 11.70
CA TYR A 85 8.08 18.93 10.89
C TYR A 85 8.01 20.20 11.74
N ASP A 86 7.23 20.17 12.83
CA ASP A 86 7.06 21.31 13.71
C ASP A 86 8.41 21.75 14.30
N VAL A 87 9.28 20.81 14.69
CA VAL A 87 10.60 21.11 15.26
C VAL A 87 11.63 21.55 14.21
N LEU A 88 11.71 20.85 13.07
CA LEU A 88 12.70 21.13 12.01
C LEU A 88 12.41 22.43 11.25
N LEU A 89 11.15 22.83 11.15
CA LEU A 89 10.73 24.07 10.48
C LEU A 89 10.66 25.28 11.42
N ASP A 90 10.71 25.09 12.75
CA ASP A 90 10.71 26.21 13.69
C ASP A 90 12.04 26.97 13.62
N PRO A 91 12.05 28.25 13.20
CA PRO A 91 13.27 29.05 13.12
C PRO A 91 14.02 29.16 14.45
N ARG A 92 13.32 29.00 15.59
CA ARG A 92 13.92 29.08 16.93
C ARG A 92 14.88 27.94 17.22
N ASN A 93 14.70 26.79 16.58
CA ASN A 93 15.56 25.62 16.78
C ASN A 93 16.82 25.66 15.90
N SER A 94 16.87 26.53 14.88
CA SER A 94 18.06 26.77 14.04
C SER A 94 18.61 25.52 13.33
N PHE A 95 17.75 24.59 12.92
CA PHE A 95 18.17 23.48 12.06
C PHE A 95 18.50 23.98 10.64
N THR A 96 19.61 23.51 10.07
CA THR A 96 20.05 23.92 8.73
C THR A 96 20.38 22.74 7.83
N THR A 97 20.31 22.98 6.52
CA THR A 97 20.51 21.98 5.44
C THR A 97 21.98 21.62 5.19
N ASN A 98 22.93 22.38 5.74
CA ASN A 98 24.35 22.15 5.48
C ASN A 98 24.95 21.22 6.52
N MET A 99 25.06 19.97 6.11
CA MET A 99 25.99 19.06 6.72
C MET A 99 27.41 19.37 6.22
N PRO A 100 28.44 19.30 7.07
CA PRO A 100 29.80 19.21 6.57
C PRO A 100 29.87 17.98 5.65
N GLU A 101 30.44 18.13 4.45
CA GLU A 101 30.89 16.98 3.68
C GLU A 101 31.80 16.17 4.60
N VAL A 102 31.30 15.03 5.07
CA VAL A 102 32.13 14.08 5.81
C VAL A 102 33.13 13.56 4.79
N GLY A 103 34.30 14.21 4.75
CA GLY A 103 35.46 13.75 4.01
C GLY A 103 35.68 12.28 4.29
N GLY A 104 35.81 11.50 3.22
CA GLY A 104 35.82 10.05 3.24
C GLY A 104 36.79 9.47 4.26
N ALA A 105 36.25 8.57 5.07
CA ALA A 105 36.99 7.50 5.72
C ALA A 105 35.94 6.50 6.22
N LEU A 106 35.47 5.61 5.34
CA LEU A 106 34.87 4.30 5.65
C LEU A 106 34.39 3.66 4.33
N SER A 107 35.33 3.40 3.40
CA SER A 107 35.22 2.40 2.32
C SER A 107 36.54 2.38 1.54
N ASP A 108 37.60 1.84 2.15
CA ASP A 108 38.80 1.36 1.45
C ASP A 108 39.00 -0.08 1.89
N ASP A 109 38.42 -0.99 1.11
CA ASP A 109 38.85 -2.39 0.93
C ASP A 109 37.83 -3.05 -0.01
N LEU A 110 38.05 -2.91 -1.33
CA LEU A 110 38.03 -4.00 -2.32
C LEU A 110 38.07 -3.45 -3.75
N ASP A 111 38.98 -4.04 -4.53
CA ASP A 111 39.15 -4.00 -5.98
C ASP A 111 39.82 -2.78 -6.64
N GLN A 112 41.15 -2.84 -6.59
CA GLN A 112 42.04 -2.46 -7.67
C GLN A 112 41.95 -3.48 -8.83
N SER A 113 41.73 -2.99 -10.05
CA SER A 113 42.27 -3.50 -11.34
C SER A 113 41.22 -3.57 -12.46
N LEU A 114 41.16 -2.53 -13.30
CA LEU A 114 41.65 -2.61 -14.69
C LEU A 114 41.46 -1.28 -15.42
N HIS A 115 42.56 -0.83 -16.01
CA HIS A 115 42.71 0.36 -16.81
C HIS A 115 42.20 0.16 -18.26
N ASP A 116 41.90 1.30 -18.87
CA ASP A 116 41.93 1.63 -20.30
C ASP A 116 40.76 1.22 -21.20
N ALA A 117 39.97 2.22 -21.63
CA ALA A 117 40.00 2.66 -23.04
C ALA A 117 39.13 3.91 -23.28
N GLN A 118 39.83 4.96 -23.72
CA GLN A 118 39.45 5.90 -24.79
C GLN A 118 38.33 6.93 -24.56
N SER A 119 38.83 8.17 -24.50
CA SER A 119 38.16 9.43 -24.81
C SER A 119 37.56 9.46 -26.22
N THR A 120 36.34 9.98 -26.36
CA THR A 120 35.98 10.86 -27.48
C THR A 120 35.07 11.97 -26.97
N SER A 121 35.60 13.18 -27.03
CA SER A 121 34.91 14.46 -26.85
C SER A 121 33.92 14.71 -27.99
N THR A 122 32.72 15.19 -27.66
CA THR A 122 31.95 16.06 -28.57
C THR A 122 31.17 17.08 -27.74
N SER A 123 31.39 18.34 -28.08
CA SER A 123 30.88 19.55 -27.47
C SER A 123 29.57 20.02 -28.12
N HIS A 124 28.90 20.94 -27.41
CA HIS A 124 27.72 21.75 -27.78
C HIS A 124 26.39 20.96 -27.88
N GLU A 125 25.24 21.44 -27.39
CA GLU A 125 24.71 22.80 -27.42
C GLU A 125 23.58 22.94 -26.38
N SER A 126 23.59 24.03 -25.62
CA SER A 126 22.56 24.40 -24.63
C SER A 126 21.41 25.15 -25.30
N ASN A 127 20.18 24.63 -25.17
CA ASN A 127 18.94 25.36 -25.50
C ASN A 127 17.94 25.31 -24.32
N PRO A 128 17.17 26.40 -24.07
CA PRO A 128 16.30 26.57 -22.91
C PRO A 128 14.95 25.83 -23.04
N PRO A 129 14.21 25.61 -21.93
CA PRO A 129 12.99 24.83 -21.94
C PRO A 129 11.84 25.63 -22.55
N THR A 130 11.36 25.18 -23.71
CA THR A 130 10.15 25.73 -24.36
C THR A 130 8.95 24.86 -23.99
N HIS A 131 7.89 25.51 -23.52
CA HIS A 131 6.62 24.92 -23.13
C HIS A 131 5.93 24.17 -24.28
N GLY A 132 5.45 22.97 -23.94
CA GLY A 132 4.28 22.25 -24.49
C GLY A 132 3.87 22.47 -25.94
N LEU A 133 4.24 21.52 -26.82
CA LEU A 133 3.47 21.20 -28.02
C LEU A 133 2.91 19.77 -27.93
N PRO A 134 1.68 19.53 -28.43
CA PRO A 134 1.08 18.21 -28.45
C PRO A 134 1.80 17.32 -29.49
N LEU A 135 2.44 16.27 -29.00
CA LEU A 135 3.03 15.22 -29.83
C LEU A 135 1.92 14.43 -30.53
N THR A 136 1.63 14.76 -31.78
CA THR A 136 0.98 13.84 -32.71
C THR A 136 1.93 12.69 -33.00
N LEU A 137 1.59 11.49 -32.52
CA LEU A 137 2.25 10.23 -32.80
C LEU A 137 2.43 10.04 -34.31
N LEU A 138 3.66 10.19 -34.80
CA LEU A 138 4.07 9.64 -36.09
C LEU A 138 4.35 8.14 -35.93
N ASP A 139 3.84 7.37 -36.88
CA ASP A 139 3.89 5.92 -36.98
C ASP A 139 5.25 5.30 -36.60
N GLY A 140 5.21 4.35 -35.66
CA GLY A 140 6.22 3.28 -35.53
C GLY A 140 7.48 3.55 -34.69
N CYS A 141 7.72 4.77 -34.23
CA CYS A 141 8.88 5.06 -33.37
C CYS A 141 8.59 4.73 -31.89
N PHE A 142 9.03 3.55 -31.45
CA PHE A 142 9.05 3.20 -30.03
C PHE A 142 10.04 4.10 -29.27
N TYR A 143 9.54 5.06 -28.51
CA TYR A 143 10.38 5.91 -27.66
C TYR A 143 10.87 5.11 -26.46
N LYS A 144 12.19 4.93 -26.34
CA LYS A 144 12.82 4.41 -25.12
C LYS A 144 13.02 5.54 -24.12
N ARG A 145 12.69 5.29 -22.86
CA ARG A 145 12.93 6.17 -21.72
C ARG A 145 13.66 5.41 -20.62
N THR A 146 14.51 6.13 -19.89
CA THR A 146 15.12 5.62 -18.68
C THR A 146 14.07 5.57 -17.57
N LEU A 147 13.92 4.40 -16.94
CA LEU A 147 12.97 4.15 -15.84
C LEU A 147 13.75 3.71 -14.61
N GLN A 148 13.56 4.43 -13.49
CA GLN A 148 14.16 4.06 -12.21
C GLN A 148 13.25 3.09 -11.46
N LEU A 149 13.71 1.87 -11.23
CA LEU A 149 13.00 0.86 -10.46
C LEU A 149 13.49 0.84 -9.01
N TYR A 150 12.55 0.88 -8.07
CA TYR A 150 12.80 0.62 -6.65
C TYR A 150 12.20 -0.74 -6.30
N VAL A 151 13.04 -1.74 -6.04
CA VAL A 151 12.61 -3.11 -5.75
C VAL A 151 12.61 -3.31 -4.23
N VAL A 152 11.44 -3.60 -3.67
CA VAL A 152 11.24 -3.95 -2.27
C VAL A 152 10.92 -5.44 -2.21
N ASP A 153 11.91 -6.24 -1.82
CA ASP A 153 11.76 -7.69 -1.68
C ASP A 153 11.39 -8.05 -0.23
N ASN A 154 10.09 -8.21 0.01
CA ASN A 154 9.53 -8.55 1.31
C ASN A 154 9.88 -9.97 1.75
N ARG A 155 10.41 -10.83 0.86
CA ARG A 155 10.83 -12.20 1.22
C ARG A 155 12.06 -12.22 2.09
N ILE A 156 13.00 -11.32 1.81
CA ILE A 156 14.30 -11.20 2.50
C ILE A 156 14.45 -9.85 3.22
N GLY A 157 13.43 -8.98 3.15
CA GLY A 157 13.47 -7.64 3.73
C GLY A 157 14.50 -6.71 3.06
N SER A 158 14.91 -7.04 1.83
CA SER A 158 15.91 -6.25 1.10
C SER A 158 15.24 -5.16 0.27
N LYS A 159 15.97 -4.07 0.09
CA LYS A 159 15.58 -2.98 -0.82
C LYS A 159 16.75 -2.77 -1.77
N SER A 160 16.47 -2.75 -3.06
CA SER A 160 17.44 -2.45 -4.09
C SER A 160 16.85 -1.47 -5.09
N SER A 161 17.72 -0.88 -5.92
CA SER A 161 17.28 -0.02 -7.01
C SER A 161 18.01 -0.40 -8.28
N ALA A 162 17.37 -0.20 -9.42
CA ALA A 162 17.95 -0.45 -10.73
C ALA A 162 17.41 0.55 -11.74
N THR A 163 18.26 0.95 -12.68
CA THR A 163 17.88 1.79 -13.80
C THR A 163 17.75 0.92 -15.04
N ILE A 164 16.60 0.97 -15.72
CA ILE A 164 16.36 0.18 -16.93
C ILE A 164 15.95 1.05 -18.12
N GLY A 165 16.19 0.56 -19.34
CA GLY A 165 15.63 1.13 -20.56
C GLY A 165 14.24 0.60 -20.83
N ALA A 166 13.21 1.41 -20.58
CA ALA A 166 11.82 1.05 -20.78
C ALA A 166 11.29 1.61 -22.12
N VAL A 167 10.60 0.76 -22.89
CA VAL A 167 9.88 1.20 -24.08
C VAL A 167 8.53 1.78 -23.66
N VAL A 168 8.26 3.02 -24.05
CA VAL A 168 6.94 3.63 -23.86
C VAL A 168 5.96 2.92 -24.80
N ALA A 169 4.97 2.24 -24.23
CA ALA A 169 3.96 1.53 -24.99
C ALA A 169 2.92 2.50 -25.58
N ASP A 170 2.24 3.25 -24.72
CA ASP A 170 1.26 4.27 -25.10
C ASP A 170 1.04 5.27 -23.93
N ARG A 171 0.11 6.21 -24.12
CA ARG A 171 -0.40 7.11 -23.07
C ARG A 171 -1.92 7.01 -22.91
N ILE A 172 -2.52 5.91 -23.37
CA ILE A 172 -3.98 5.74 -23.38
C ILE A 172 -4.45 5.56 -21.94
N GLY A 173 -5.35 6.44 -21.49
CA GLY A 173 -5.91 6.42 -20.13
C GLY A 173 -4.97 6.94 -19.03
N CYS A 174 -3.81 7.50 -19.40
CA CYS A 174 -2.85 8.11 -18.48
C CYS A 174 -3.22 9.57 -18.13
N ALA A 175 -2.89 10.02 -16.92
CA ALA A 175 -2.96 11.44 -16.58
C ALA A 175 -1.85 12.23 -17.32
N PRO A 176 -1.94 13.58 -17.40
CA PRO A 176 -0.90 14.39 -18.03
C PRO A 176 0.50 14.13 -17.46
N GLY A 177 1.43 13.72 -18.32
CA GLY A 177 2.82 13.40 -17.96
C GLY A 177 3.06 11.93 -17.62
N GLU A 178 2.01 11.15 -17.33
CA GLU A 178 2.11 9.72 -17.13
C GLU A 178 2.23 8.98 -18.48
N TRP A 179 2.77 7.77 -18.43
CA TRP A 179 2.92 6.93 -19.61
C TRP A 179 2.88 5.45 -19.22
N ARG A 180 2.59 4.57 -20.18
CA ARG A 180 2.52 3.12 -19.94
C ARG A 180 3.76 2.40 -20.45
N VAL A 181 4.20 1.42 -19.67
CA VAL A 181 5.27 0.48 -20.03
C VAL A 181 4.71 -0.94 -20.00
N GLU A 182 5.14 -1.79 -20.92
CA GLU A 182 4.77 -3.21 -20.89
C GLU A 182 5.36 -3.90 -19.65
N ALA A 183 4.51 -4.54 -18.85
CA ALA A 183 4.90 -5.16 -17.59
C ALA A 183 5.93 -6.28 -17.80
N ARG A 184 5.82 -7.01 -18.91
CA ARG A 184 6.76 -8.06 -19.30
C ARG A 184 8.15 -7.49 -19.60
N HIS A 185 8.23 -6.40 -20.37
CA HIS A 185 9.49 -5.72 -20.70
C HIS A 185 10.20 -5.23 -19.43
N VAL A 186 9.45 -4.69 -18.45
CA VAL A 186 10.00 -4.30 -17.14
C VAL A 186 10.66 -5.49 -16.43
N LEU A 187 10.00 -6.65 -16.39
CA LEU A 187 10.56 -7.86 -15.78
C LEU A 187 11.79 -8.37 -16.53
N GLU A 188 11.75 -8.38 -17.87
CA GLU A 188 12.87 -8.82 -18.70
C GLU A 188 14.12 -7.95 -18.51
N GLU A 189 13.96 -6.62 -18.47
CA GLU A 189 15.07 -5.71 -18.21
C GLU A 189 15.54 -5.79 -16.76
N LEU A 190 14.64 -5.87 -15.79
CA LEU A 190 15.00 -6.01 -14.38
C LEU A 190 15.88 -7.25 -14.13
N GLN A 191 15.56 -8.39 -14.76
CA GLN A 191 16.32 -9.64 -14.64
C GLN A 191 17.73 -9.57 -15.26
N LYS A 192 18.02 -8.55 -16.08
CA LYS A 192 19.37 -8.29 -16.61
C LYS A 192 20.22 -7.41 -15.67
N THR A 193 19.62 -6.85 -14.62
CA THR A 193 20.30 -5.95 -13.68
C THR A 193 20.83 -6.68 -12.45
N ILE A 194 21.64 -5.98 -11.65
CA ILE A 194 22.09 -6.45 -10.33
C ILE A 194 20.92 -6.66 -9.35
N SER A 195 19.76 -6.04 -9.60
CA SER A 195 18.54 -6.17 -8.80
C SER A 195 17.61 -7.28 -9.31
N GLN A 196 18.16 -8.27 -10.03
CA GLN A 196 17.39 -9.43 -10.47
C GLN A 196 16.67 -10.12 -9.30
N ILE A 197 15.41 -10.50 -9.52
CA ILE A 197 14.64 -11.23 -8.51
C ILE A 197 15.13 -12.66 -8.52
N SER A 198 15.84 -13.06 -7.46
CA SER A 198 16.41 -14.42 -7.30
C SER A 198 15.77 -15.15 -6.10
N GLY A 199 16.20 -16.38 -5.84
CA GLY A 199 15.78 -17.16 -4.66
C GLY A 199 14.75 -18.27 -4.94
N PRO A 200 14.40 -19.05 -3.90
CA PRO A 200 13.55 -20.21 -4.05
C PRO A 200 12.06 -19.85 -4.14
N GLY A 201 11.30 -20.72 -4.80
CA GLY A 201 9.85 -20.71 -4.79
C GLY A 201 9.18 -19.78 -5.82
N PRO A 202 7.84 -19.84 -5.89
CA PRO A 202 7.06 -18.89 -6.66
C PRO A 202 6.98 -17.54 -5.96
N VAL A 203 6.98 -16.48 -6.75
CA VAL A 203 6.90 -15.09 -6.28
C VAL A 203 5.70 -14.38 -6.90
N LYS A 204 5.18 -13.39 -6.20
CA LYS A 204 4.27 -12.39 -6.74
C LYS A 204 5.03 -11.08 -6.87
N VAL A 205 4.91 -10.42 -8.01
CA VAL A 205 5.47 -9.09 -8.24
C VAL A 205 4.33 -8.12 -8.52
N GLY A 206 4.34 -6.99 -7.81
CA GLY A 206 3.29 -5.99 -7.92
C GLY A 206 3.79 -4.56 -7.79
N VAL A 207 2.93 -3.62 -8.16
CA VAL A 207 3.16 -2.18 -8.01
C VAL A 207 2.24 -1.68 -6.89
N PRO A 208 2.74 -0.92 -5.89
CA PRO A 208 1.89 -0.25 -4.92
C PRO A 208 0.92 0.73 -5.60
N ASP A 209 -0.31 0.81 -5.11
CA ASP A 209 -1.27 1.81 -5.59
C ASP A 209 -0.79 3.22 -5.24
N ILE A 210 -0.94 4.17 -6.17
CA ILE A 210 -0.46 5.54 -6.01
C ILE A 210 -1.28 6.28 -4.93
N ALA A 211 -2.60 6.05 -4.90
CA ALA A 211 -3.49 6.67 -3.92
C ALA A 211 -3.42 5.97 -2.55
N PHE A 212 -3.16 4.65 -2.54
CA PHE A 212 -3.10 3.84 -1.33
C PHE A 212 -1.87 2.91 -1.32
N PRO A 213 -0.66 3.41 -0.94
CA PRO A 213 0.59 2.65 -1.00
C PRO A 213 0.63 1.35 -0.17
N GLU A 214 -0.32 1.17 0.75
CA GLU A 214 -0.52 -0.07 1.48
C GLU A 214 -1.10 -1.20 0.61
N PHE A 215 -1.83 -0.87 -0.46
CA PHE A 215 -2.36 -1.84 -1.42
C PHE A 215 -1.36 -2.05 -2.54
N THR A 216 -1.17 -3.31 -2.94
CA THR A 216 -0.25 -3.69 -4.01
C THR A 216 -1.02 -4.45 -5.08
N THR A 217 -0.97 -3.95 -6.30
CA THR A 217 -1.56 -4.62 -7.46
C THR A 217 -0.51 -5.55 -8.04
N TYR A 218 -0.62 -6.84 -7.71
CA TYR A 218 0.25 -7.87 -8.29
C TYR A 218 -0.11 -8.10 -9.74
N PHE A 219 0.89 -8.02 -10.62
CA PHE A 219 0.71 -8.20 -12.05
C PHE A 219 1.33 -9.48 -12.58
N VAL A 220 2.11 -10.20 -11.78
CA VAL A 220 2.64 -11.52 -12.12
C VAL A 220 2.75 -12.40 -10.88
N GLU A 221 2.45 -13.68 -11.06
CA GLU A 221 2.69 -14.73 -10.08
C GLU A 221 3.31 -15.94 -10.78
N ALA A 222 4.60 -16.19 -10.55
CA ALA A 222 5.34 -17.22 -11.24
C ALA A 222 6.54 -17.72 -10.44
N SER A 223 7.06 -18.90 -10.78
CA SER A 223 8.40 -19.30 -10.33
C SER A 223 9.45 -18.31 -10.83
N VAL A 224 10.47 -18.02 -10.02
CA VAL A 224 11.57 -17.11 -10.40
C VAL A 224 12.14 -17.40 -11.79
N LYS A 225 12.39 -18.68 -12.12
CA LYS A 225 12.90 -19.13 -13.43
C LYS A 225 11.98 -18.84 -14.62
N LYS A 226 10.71 -18.54 -14.38
CA LYS A 226 9.68 -18.29 -15.40
C LYS A 226 9.17 -16.85 -15.37
N LEU A 227 9.78 -15.95 -14.60
CA LEU A 227 9.28 -14.57 -14.46
C LEU A 227 9.24 -13.82 -15.80
N THR A 228 10.23 -14.01 -16.66
CA THR A 228 10.32 -13.35 -17.98
C THR A 228 9.36 -13.92 -19.02
N THR A 229 8.84 -15.13 -18.82
CA THR A 229 7.92 -15.82 -19.74
C THR A 229 6.50 -15.91 -19.21
N ALA A 230 6.26 -15.48 -17.98
CA ALA A 230 4.95 -15.51 -17.35
C ALA A 230 4.03 -14.45 -17.96
N SER A 231 2.74 -14.80 -18.08
CA SER A 231 1.69 -13.84 -18.44
C SER A 231 1.54 -12.79 -17.36
N THR A 232 1.47 -11.53 -17.76
CA THR A 232 1.25 -10.39 -16.87
C THR A 232 -0.20 -9.88 -16.95
N SER A 233 -0.78 -9.51 -15.81
CA SER A 233 -2.13 -8.94 -15.71
C SER A 233 -2.20 -7.92 -14.57
N PRO A 234 -2.21 -6.61 -14.84
CA PRO A 234 -2.32 -5.99 -16.17
C PRO A 234 -1.07 -6.19 -17.04
N THR A 235 -1.25 -6.15 -18.37
CA THR A 235 -0.16 -6.26 -19.35
C THR A 235 0.73 -5.02 -19.39
N HIS A 236 0.22 -3.88 -18.93
CA HIS A 236 0.91 -2.59 -18.91
C HIS A 236 0.85 -1.98 -17.51
N LEU A 237 1.94 -1.34 -17.12
CA LEU A 237 2.07 -0.59 -15.87
C LEU A 237 2.07 0.91 -16.20
N VAL A 238 1.39 1.70 -15.37
CA VAL A 238 1.43 3.16 -15.48
C VAL A 238 2.65 3.68 -14.72
N VAL A 239 3.50 4.43 -15.40
CA VAL A 239 4.63 5.15 -14.80
C VAL A 239 4.17 6.57 -14.47
N PRO A 240 4.25 6.99 -13.19
CA PRO A 240 3.77 8.29 -12.76
C PRO A 240 4.58 9.43 -13.41
N ALA A 241 3.94 10.60 -13.52
CA ALA A 241 4.55 11.84 -13.98
C ALA A 241 5.46 12.44 -12.90
N ASN A 242 6.55 11.75 -12.56
CA ASN A 242 7.58 12.29 -11.68
C ASN A 242 8.85 12.61 -12.47
N GLU A 243 9.64 13.56 -11.96
CA GLU A 243 10.87 14.02 -12.63
C GLU A 243 11.87 12.89 -12.87
N GLN A 244 11.82 11.85 -12.03
CA GLN A 244 12.72 10.71 -12.08
C GLN A 244 12.20 9.52 -12.90
N ALA A 245 10.97 9.60 -13.43
CA ALA A 245 10.27 8.47 -14.07
C ALA A 245 10.49 7.16 -13.30
N SER A 246 9.97 7.09 -12.07
CA SER A 246 10.26 5.98 -11.15
C SER A 246 9.05 5.09 -10.83
N LEU A 247 9.32 3.80 -10.65
CA LEU A 247 8.32 2.77 -10.35
C LEU A 247 8.81 1.91 -9.17
N THR A 248 7.95 1.70 -8.17
CA THR A 248 8.25 0.79 -7.06
C THR A 248 7.66 -0.59 -7.34
N LEU A 249 8.48 -1.63 -7.26
CA LEU A 249 8.08 -3.02 -7.38
C LEU A 249 8.15 -3.68 -6.00
N ARG A 250 7.09 -4.39 -5.61
CA ARG A 250 7.06 -5.24 -4.42
C ARG A 250 7.13 -6.69 -4.81
N VAL A 251 8.03 -7.44 -4.16
CA VAL A 251 8.20 -8.87 -4.37
C VAL A 251 7.82 -9.61 -3.09
N GLU A 252 6.94 -10.59 -3.23
CA GLU A 252 6.44 -11.42 -2.12
C GLU A 252 6.44 -12.90 -2.47
N TYR A 253 6.41 -13.76 -1.46
CA TYR A 253 6.18 -15.18 -1.68
C TYR A 253 4.76 -15.41 -2.20
N SER A 254 4.65 -16.19 -3.28
CA SER A 254 3.36 -16.74 -3.66
C SER A 254 2.97 -17.77 -2.61
N GLN A 255 1.94 -17.43 -1.81
CA GLN A 255 1.25 -18.39 -0.98
C GLN A 255 0.42 -19.30 -1.88
N ARG A 256 1.07 -20.13 -2.71
CA ARG A 256 0.38 -21.33 -3.17
C ARG A 256 0.11 -22.15 -1.93
N THR A 257 -1.15 -22.22 -1.59
CA THR A 257 -1.81 -23.20 -0.72
C THR A 257 -1.33 -24.58 -1.11
N THR A 258 -0.15 -24.96 -0.61
CA THR A 258 0.44 -26.30 -0.81
C THR A 258 -0.26 -27.31 0.13
N ALA A 259 -1.32 -26.87 0.83
CA ALA A 259 -2.12 -27.69 1.74
C ALA A 259 -3.04 -28.70 1.03
N LEU A 260 -3.26 -28.62 -0.29
CA LEU A 260 -4.27 -29.46 -0.97
C LEU A 260 -3.72 -30.41 -2.05
N LYS A 261 -2.40 -30.50 -2.29
CA LYS A 261 -1.86 -31.42 -3.31
C LYS A 261 -0.94 -32.53 -2.81
N LEU A 262 -0.63 -32.60 -1.52
CA LEU A 262 0.15 -33.70 -0.95
C LEU A 262 -0.69 -34.81 -0.28
N ILE A 263 -2.02 -34.70 -0.24
CA ILE A 263 -2.88 -35.68 0.48
C ILE A 263 -3.68 -36.61 -0.46
N CYS A 264 -3.69 -36.36 -1.78
CA CYS A 264 -4.46 -37.19 -2.73
C CYS A 264 -3.61 -38.01 -3.71
N ALA A 265 -2.36 -38.32 -3.37
CA ALA A 265 -1.47 -39.07 -4.28
C ALA A 265 -1.29 -40.55 -3.94
N ASP A 266 -1.78 -41.05 -2.78
CA ASP A 266 -1.67 -42.46 -2.42
C ASP A 266 -3.01 -42.97 -1.86
N MET A 267 -3.93 -43.35 -2.75
CA MET A 267 -4.99 -44.30 -2.43
C MET A 267 -4.81 -45.48 -3.39
N PRO A 268 -4.33 -46.64 -2.92
CA PRO A 268 -4.35 -47.85 -3.73
C PRO A 268 -5.81 -48.22 -4.01
N SER A 269 -6.09 -48.46 -5.28
CA SER A 269 -7.31 -49.12 -5.74
C SER A 269 -7.26 -50.58 -5.31
N ASP A 270 -8.04 -50.95 -4.30
CA ASP A 270 -8.38 -52.35 -4.04
C ASP A 270 -9.90 -52.50 -4.07
N ASP A 271 -10.32 -53.39 -4.97
CA ASP A 271 -11.65 -53.98 -5.06
C ASP A 271 -11.95 -54.85 -3.82
N ASP A 272 -13.25 -55.18 -3.70
CA ASP A 272 -13.88 -56.26 -2.94
C ASP A 272 -14.45 -56.03 -1.52
N ASP A 273 -15.71 -56.48 -1.43
CA ASP A 273 -16.52 -56.87 -0.27
C ASP A 273 -17.06 -55.79 0.70
N ALA A 274 -18.30 -55.38 0.42
CA ALA A 274 -19.18 -54.73 1.37
C ALA A 274 -20.01 -55.75 2.18
N PRO A 275 -19.96 -55.74 3.53
CA PRO A 275 -21.04 -56.26 4.34
C PRO A 275 -21.90 -55.12 4.91
N GLN A 276 -23.22 -55.29 4.80
CA GLN A 276 -24.23 -54.45 5.44
C GLN A 276 -24.06 -54.49 6.97
N VAL A 277 -24.00 -53.31 7.60
CA VAL A 277 -24.10 -53.16 9.06
C VAL A 277 -25.37 -52.40 9.40
N GLN A 278 -26.24 -53.09 10.16
CA GLN A 278 -27.47 -52.59 10.74
C GLN A 278 -27.20 -51.53 11.82
N PHE A 279 -27.99 -50.46 11.83
CA PHE A 279 -28.03 -49.49 12.92
C PHE A 279 -28.90 -50.00 14.07
N PRO A 280 -28.42 -49.99 15.33
CA PRO A 280 -29.30 -50.07 16.48
C PRO A 280 -29.89 -48.68 16.77
N LYS A 281 -31.23 -48.62 16.68
CA LYS A 281 -32.06 -47.67 17.41
C LYS A 281 -31.84 -47.93 18.89
N ASP A 282 -31.48 -46.90 19.65
CA ASP A 282 -31.97 -46.59 21.01
C ASP A 282 -31.18 -45.40 21.57
N PHE A 283 -31.82 -44.23 21.58
CA PHE A 283 -31.34 -43.05 22.28
C PHE A 283 -32.47 -42.53 23.16
N VAL A 284 -32.30 -42.66 24.48
CA VAL A 284 -33.15 -42.06 25.51
C VAL A 284 -32.27 -41.08 26.31
N PRO A 285 -32.76 -39.87 26.64
CA PRO A 285 -31.92 -38.80 27.16
C PRO A 285 -31.77 -38.87 28.68
N LEU A 286 -30.55 -38.63 29.18
CA LEU A 286 -30.29 -38.43 30.60
C LEU A 286 -30.17 -36.93 30.92
N THR A 287 -31.25 -36.43 31.49
CA THR A 287 -31.34 -35.16 32.23
C THR A 287 -30.62 -35.22 33.58
N ALA A 288 -30.03 -34.07 33.92
CA ALA A 288 -29.82 -33.49 35.26
C ALA A 288 -28.83 -34.15 36.25
N ALA A 289 -27.79 -33.38 36.61
CA ALA A 289 -27.51 -32.99 38.00
C ALA A 289 -26.31 -32.01 38.06
N ARG A 290 -26.58 -30.73 38.30
CA ARG A 290 -25.56 -29.72 38.65
C ARG A 290 -25.76 -29.36 40.11
N GLN A 291 -24.99 -30.00 41.00
CA GLN A 291 -24.90 -29.60 42.41
C GLN A 291 -23.61 -28.84 42.68
N ARG A 292 -23.77 -27.84 43.54
CA ARG A 292 -22.78 -26.89 44.05
C ARG A 292 -21.69 -27.58 44.85
N ALA A 293 -20.48 -27.06 44.78
CA ALA A 293 -19.53 -27.12 45.88
C ALA A 293 -18.82 -25.77 46.03
N HIS A 294 -19.13 -25.09 47.14
CA HIS A 294 -18.33 -24.00 47.69
C HIS A 294 -16.99 -24.55 48.17
N GLY A 295 -15.90 -23.86 47.83
CA GLY A 295 -14.54 -24.20 48.29
C GLY A 295 -13.72 -22.95 48.54
N SER A 296 -13.71 -22.54 49.81
CA SER A 296 -12.68 -21.80 50.55
C SER A 296 -11.54 -21.10 49.79
N TYR A 297 -11.52 -19.77 49.91
CA TYR A 297 -10.34 -18.91 49.67
C TYR A 297 -9.23 -19.26 50.66
N THR A 298 -8.08 -19.71 50.17
CA THR A 298 -6.81 -19.58 50.90
C THR A 298 -5.84 -18.72 50.09
N ARG A 299 -5.28 -17.77 50.81
CA ARG A 299 -4.31 -16.75 50.42
C ARG A 299 -2.97 -17.43 50.13
N ARG A 300 -2.41 -17.26 48.92
CA ARG A 300 -1.00 -17.54 48.61
C ARG A 300 -0.40 -16.46 47.71
N ASP A 301 0.56 -15.78 48.31
CA ASP A 301 1.90 -15.46 47.82
C ASP A 301 2.10 -15.02 46.36
N CYS A 302 2.53 -13.77 46.27
CA CYS A 302 3.15 -13.12 45.12
C CYS A 302 4.36 -13.92 44.63
N SER A 303 4.20 -14.61 43.50
CA SER A 303 5.32 -15.08 42.67
C SER A 303 5.47 -14.19 41.42
N PRO A 304 6.70 -13.97 40.94
CA PRO A 304 6.98 -13.01 39.89
C PRO A 304 6.45 -13.46 38.53
N ARG A 305 5.91 -12.47 37.81
CA ARG A 305 5.29 -12.54 36.49
C ARG A 305 6.29 -13.07 35.45
N PRO A 306 6.01 -14.17 34.72
CA PRO A 306 6.89 -14.62 33.65
C PRO A 306 6.83 -13.64 32.48
N GLN A 307 8.01 -13.31 31.95
CA GLN A 307 8.19 -12.40 30.83
C GLN A 307 7.51 -12.96 29.57
N ASN A 308 6.77 -12.09 28.89
CA ASN A 308 6.09 -12.36 27.63
C ASN A 308 7.11 -12.78 26.55
N SER A 309 7.13 -14.07 26.24
CA SER A 309 7.80 -14.57 25.04
C SER A 309 6.98 -14.14 23.80
N PRO A 310 7.64 -13.80 22.68
CA PRO A 310 6.95 -13.46 21.44
C PRO A 310 6.11 -14.65 20.98
N SER A 311 4.80 -14.41 20.88
CA SER A 311 3.79 -15.38 20.48
C SER A 311 4.16 -16.03 19.14
N GLN A 312 4.44 -17.34 19.17
CA GLN A 312 4.60 -18.14 17.95
C GLN A 312 3.33 -18.03 17.08
N PRO A 313 3.48 -17.98 15.74
CA PRO A 313 2.36 -17.88 14.84
C PRO A 313 1.58 -19.20 14.86
N GLY A 314 0.36 -19.15 15.42
CA GLY A 314 -0.74 -20.10 15.27
C GLY A 314 -0.38 -21.59 15.24
N GLY A 315 -0.50 -22.27 16.39
CA GLY A 315 -0.37 -23.74 16.42
C GLY A 315 -1.36 -24.47 15.49
N PRO A 316 -1.12 -25.77 15.22
CA PRO A 316 -1.84 -26.58 14.23
C PRO A 316 -3.38 -26.56 14.37
N ARG A 317 -3.88 -26.29 15.57
CA ARG A 317 -5.32 -26.18 15.85
C ARG A 317 -6.02 -25.02 15.12
N ASN A 318 -5.31 -23.92 14.86
CA ASN A 318 -5.89 -22.81 14.10
C ASN A 318 -6.03 -23.17 12.62
N ALA A 319 -5.16 -24.03 12.09
CA ALA A 319 -5.23 -24.45 10.70
C ALA A 319 -6.46 -25.33 10.44
N GLU A 320 -6.72 -26.33 11.31
CA GLU A 320 -7.92 -27.19 11.20
C GLU A 320 -9.21 -26.36 11.28
N LEU A 321 -9.30 -25.42 12.22
CA LEU A 321 -10.45 -24.53 12.34
C LEU A 321 -10.63 -23.64 11.10
N LEU A 322 -9.53 -23.13 10.54
CA LEU A 322 -9.59 -22.31 9.33
C LEU A 322 -10.08 -23.11 8.13
N VAL A 323 -9.67 -24.39 7.99
CA VAL A 323 -10.20 -25.29 6.95
C VAL A 323 -11.71 -25.46 7.14
N ALA A 324 -12.16 -25.82 8.34
CA ALA A 324 -13.59 -25.99 8.63
C ALA A 324 -14.42 -24.72 8.38
N LEU A 325 -13.90 -23.54 8.77
CA LEU A 325 -14.56 -22.26 8.46
C LEU A 325 -14.60 -21.98 6.97
N THR A 326 -13.54 -22.32 6.22
CA THR A 326 -13.50 -22.13 4.77
C THR A 326 -14.52 -23.03 4.07
N ASP A 327 -14.68 -24.27 4.53
CA ASP A 327 -15.71 -25.19 4.02
C ASP A 327 -17.12 -24.65 4.30
N LEU A 328 -17.36 -24.12 5.51
CA LEU A 328 -18.63 -23.48 5.87
C LEU A 328 -18.92 -22.23 5.05
N VAL A 329 -17.90 -21.44 4.72
CA VAL A 329 -18.04 -20.29 3.80
C VAL A 329 -18.48 -20.81 2.43
N ALA A 330 -17.84 -21.85 1.90
CA ALA A 330 -18.11 -22.40 0.58
C ALA A 330 -19.52 -22.97 0.42
N LEU A 331 -20.07 -23.55 1.50
CA LEU A 331 -21.43 -24.09 1.53
C LEU A 331 -22.53 -23.02 1.62
N ARG A 332 -22.18 -21.77 1.90
CA ARG A 332 -23.18 -20.74 2.20
C ARG A 332 -23.76 -20.12 0.91
N PRO A 333 -25.09 -19.94 0.83
CA PRO A 333 -25.71 -19.25 -0.30
C PRO A 333 -25.11 -17.85 -0.52
N GLY A 334 -24.76 -17.54 -1.77
CA GLY A 334 -24.09 -16.30 -2.15
C GLY A 334 -22.56 -16.38 -2.19
N TYR A 335 -21.95 -17.50 -1.75
CA TYR A 335 -20.49 -17.67 -1.80
C TYR A 335 -19.95 -17.59 -3.23
N GLN A 336 -20.58 -18.27 -4.19
CA GLN A 336 -20.11 -18.28 -5.59
C GLN A 336 -19.99 -16.85 -6.15
N MET A 337 -21.03 -16.04 -6.02
CA MET A 337 -21.02 -14.64 -6.43
C MET A 337 -19.98 -13.82 -5.66
N PHE A 338 -19.78 -14.09 -4.36
CA PHE A 338 -18.71 -13.45 -3.60
C PHE A 338 -17.32 -13.83 -4.13
N ASP A 339 -17.08 -15.09 -4.46
CA ASP A 339 -15.78 -15.58 -4.93
C ASP A 339 -15.46 -15.02 -6.33
N GLU A 340 -16.42 -15.07 -7.25
CA GLU A 340 -16.31 -14.49 -8.59
C GLU A 340 -16.02 -12.98 -8.54
N SER A 341 -16.49 -12.30 -7.48
CA SER A 341 -16.29 -10.86 -7.31
C SER A 341 -14.88 -10.43 -6.88
N ARG A 342 -14.02 -11.38 -6.45
CA ARG A 342 -12.77 -11.06 -5.74
C ARG A 342 -11.73 -10.30 -6.57
N HIS A 343 -11.91 -10.21 -7.88
CA HIS A 343 -10.99 -9.50 -8.78
C HIS A 343 -11.71 -8.64 -9.82
N THR A 344 -13.00 -8.39 -9.61
CA THR A 344 -13.83 -7.65 -10.56
C THR A 344 -14.16 -6.26 -10.03
N VAL A 345 -14.19 -5.28 -10.92
CA VAL A 345 -14.79 -3.98 -10.62
C VAL A 345 -16.30 -4.15 -10.60
N LEU A 346 -16.90 -4.02 -9.42
CA LEU A 346 -18.33 -4.23 -9.21
C LEU A 346 -19.12 -2.94 -9.36
N GLN A 347 -20.33 -3.05 -9.89
CA GLN A 347 -21.33 -1.99 -9.87
C GLN A 347 -22.10 -2.02 -8.54
N ASN A 348 -22.79 -0.92 -8.23
CA ASN A 348 -23.56 -0.78 -6.99
C ASN A 348 -24.51 -1.95 -6.70
N PRO A 349 -25.34 -2.43 -7.65
CA PRO A 349 -26.25 -3.55 -7.39
C PRO A 349 -25.53 -4.86 -7.07
N ASP A 350 -24.29 -5.05 -7.54
CA ASP A 350 -23.51 -6.26 -7.30
C ASP A 350 -22.73 -6.19 -5.97
N ILE A 351 -22.38 -4.97 -5.52
CA ILE A 351 -21.69 -4.74 -4.24
C ILE A 351 -22.59 -5.12 -3.05
N VAL A 352 -23.88 -4.78 -3.12
CA VAL A 352 -24.82 -4.94 -2.00
C VAL A 352 -24.97 -6.40 -1.55
N PRO A 353 -25.23 -7.38 -2.45
CA PRO A 353 -25.29 -8.79 -2.08
C PRO A 353 -24.00 -9.30 -1.41
N ILE A 354 -22.83 -8.83 -1.85
CA ILE A 354 -21.54 -9.22 -1.26
C ILE A 354 -21.37 -8.69 0.16
N TRP A 355 -21.72 -7.43 0.40
CA TRP A 355 -21.71 -6.88 1.76
C TRP A 355 -22.67 -7.64 2.68
N LYS A 356 -23.89 -7.93 2.21
CA LYS A 356 -24.87 -8.73 2.96
C LYS A 356 -24.35 -10.13 3.28
N PHE A 357 -23.71 -10.80 2.31
CA PHE A 357 -23.10 -12.12 2.51
C PHE A 357 -22.04 -12.10 3.62
N ILE A 358 -21.06 -11.18 3.51
CA ILE A 358 -19.97 -11.06 4.48
C ILE A 358 -20.51 -10.71 5.88
N ALA A 359 -21.41 -9.74 5.97
CA ALA A 359 -21.98 -9.31 7.25
C ALA A 359 -22.83 -10.41 7.91
N ALA A 360 -23.59 -11.17 7.11
CA ALA A 360 -24.37 -12.30 7.62
C ALA A 360 -23.46 -13.44 8.11
N PHE A 361 -22.39 -13.76 7.37
CA PHE A 361 -21.40 -14.73 7.81
C PHE A 361 -20.71 -14.29 9.11
N LEU A 362 -20.33 -13.02 9.19
CA LEU A 362 -19.75 -12.43 10.41
C LEU A 362 -20.72 -12.56 11.59
N LYS A 363 -21.99 -12.17 11.42
CA LYS A 363 -23.00 -12.24 12.48
C LYS A 363 -23.24 -13.67 12.97
N ASP A 364 -23.23 -14.63 12.06
CA ASP A 364 -23.55 -16.01 12.38
C ASP A 364 -22.42 -16.76 13.05
N TYR A 365 -21.17 -16.34 12.90
CA TYR A 365 -20.01 -17.08 13.40
C TYR A 365 -19.14 -16.29 14.37
N CYS A 366 -19.16 -14.96 14.37
CA CYS A 366 -18.38 -14.18 15.33
C CYS A 366 -18.87 -14.46 16.76
N ASP A 367 -17.93 -14.62 17.68
CA ASP A 367 -18.17 -14.89 19.11
C ASP A 367 -18.84 -16.23 19.44
N LYS A 368 -19.17 -17.06 18.44
CA LYS A 368 -19.60 -18.43 18.68
C LYS A 368 -18.49 -19.30 19.23
N ASP A 369 -18.88 -20.30 20.01
CA ASP A 369 -17.95 -21.30 20.53
C ASP A 369 -17.47 -22.20 19.38
N ILE A 370 -16.16 -22.43 19.31
CA ILE A 370 -15.56 -23.29 18.30
C ILE A 370 -16.09 -24.72 18.38
N SER A 371 -16.58 -25.17 19.54
CA SER A 371 -17.24 -26.47 19.69
C SER A 371 -18.47 -26.66 18.79
N GLU A 372 -19.11 -25.59 18.30
CA GLU A 372 -20.20 -25.71 17.32
C GLU A 372 -19.72 -26.14 15.92
N ILE A 373 -18.42 -26.02 15.64
CA ILE A 373 -17.80 -26.29 14.33
C ILE A 373 -16.76 -27.41 14.43
N SER A 374 -16.12 -27.56 15.59
CA SER A 374 -15.07 -28.54 15.83
C SER A 374 -14.98 -28.96 17.30
N ASP A 375 -15.13 -30.26 17.56
CA ASP A 375 -15.05 -30.86 18.90
C ASP A 375 -13.68 -30.70 19.57
N ARG A 376 -12.63 -30.35 18.80
CA ARG A 376 -11.23 -30.42 19.25
C ARG A 376 -10.75 -29.20 20.04
N ALA A 377 -11.55 -28.14 20.12
CA ALA A 377 -11.16 -26.89 20.80
C ALA A 377 -12.31 -26.23 21.57
N PRO A 378 -12.88 -26.91 22.58
CA PRO A 378 -13.95 -26.34 23.39
C PRO A 378 -13.51 -25.07 24.13
N GLY A 379 -14.41 -24.10 24.22
CA GLY A 379 -14.25 -22.90 25.04
C GLY A 379 -13.44 -21.76 24.41
N LYS A 380 -13.06 -21.87 23.14
CA LYS A 380 -12.51 -20.74 22.38
C LYS A 380 -13.59 -20.15 21.49
N ARG A 381 -13.59 -18.81 21.36
CA ARG A 381 -14.50 -18.09 20.48
C ARG A 381 -13.88 -17.85 19.11
N ILE A 382 -14.72 -17.91 18.08
CA ILE A 382 -14.34 -17.52 16.72
C ILE A 382 -14.16 -16.00 16.68
N THR A 383 -12.96 -15.56 16.35
CA THR A 383 -12.60 -14.13 16.28
C THR A 383 -12.86 -13.57 14.89
N LYS A 384 -13.11 -12.25 14.78
CA LYS A 384 -13.19 -11.54 13.49
C LYS A 384 -11.99 -11.82 12.59
N ARG A 385 -10.79 -11.95 13.17
CA ARG A 385 -9.55 -12.26 12.43
C ARG A 385 -9.61 -13.63 11.74
N LEU A 386 -10.12 -14.67 12.41
CA LEU A 386 -10.27 -15.99 11.79
C LEU A 386 -11.29 -15.94 10.64
N ILE A 387 -12.37 -15.18 10.80
CA ILE A 387 -13.38 -14.97 9.76
C ILE A 387 -12.76 -14.24 8.55
N CYS A 388 -11.94 -13.20 8.75
CA CYS A 388 -11.20 -12.53 7.67
C CYS A 388 -10.33 -13.51 6.88
N ILE A 389 -9.58 -14.37 7.57
CA ILE A 389 -8.70 -15.35 6.93
C ILE A 389 -9.51 -16.38 6.15
N ALA A 390 -10.58 -16.94 6.74
CA ALA A 390 -11.46 -17.90 6.08
C ALA A 390 -12.17 -17.30 4.84
N LEU A 391 -12.60 -16.04 4.95
CA LEU A 391 -13.19 -15.29 3.84
C LEU A 391 -12.14 -14.73 2.87
N GLY A 392 -10.83 -14.91 3.07
CA GLY A 392 -9.80 -14.36 2.19
C GLY A 392 -9.86 -12.83 2.00
N ILE A 393 -10.33 -12.08 3.02
CA ILE A 393 -10.46 -10.61 2.96
C ILE A 393 -9.69 -9.94 4.10
N GLY A 394 -9.30 -8.67 3.88
CA GLY A 394 -8.70 -7.84 4.91
C GLY A 394 -9.74 -7.27 5.91
N GLU A 395 -9.26 -6.86 7.08
CA GLU A 395 -10.11 -6.25 8.14
C GLU A 395 -10.85 -5.00 7.66
N THR A 396 -10.21 -4.19 6.82
CA THR A 396 -10.84 -3.01 6.20
C THR A 396 -12.05 -3.41 5.36
N CYS A 397 -11.95 -4.48 4.56
CA CYS A 397 -13.06 -4.96 3.73
C CYS A 397 -14.19 -5.54 4.60
N LEU A 398 -13.85 -6.26 5.68
CA LEU A 398 -14.83 -6.77 6.63
C LEU A 398 -15.63 -5.62 7.27
N LYS A 399 -14.95 -4.57 7.75
CA LYS A 399 -15.59 -3.39 8.34
C LYS A 399 -16.47 -2.64 7.32
N GLN A 400 -15.99 -2.49 6.09
CA GLN A 400 -16.77 -1.87 5.01
C GLN A 400 -18.04 -2.67 4.71
N ALA A 401 -17.97 -4.00 4.72
CA ALA A 401 -19.13 -4.86 4.50
C ALA A 401 -20.14 -4.82 5.66
N GLU A 402 -19.65 -4.81 6.90
CA GLU A 402 -20.47 -4.65 8.11
C GLU A 402 -21.22 -3.31 8.08
N ASP A 403 -20.51 -2.21 7.84
CA ASP A 403 -21.11 -0.87 7.74
C ASP A 403 -22.05 -0.75 6.54
N GLY A 404 -21.63 -1.24 5.38
CA GLY A 404 -22.41 -1.19 4.15
C GLY A 404 -23.71 -1.98 4.25
N ALA A 405 -23.66 -3.21 4.77
CA ALA A 405 -24.86 -4.03 4.99
C ALA A 405 -25.83 -3.38 5.99
N ARG A 406 -25.30 -2.78 7.07
CA ARG A 406 -26.09 -2.03 8.05
C ARG A 406 -26.81 -0.84 7.40
N LEU A 407 -26.07 0.00 6.67
CA LEU A 407 -26.61 1.20 6.02
C LEU A 407 -27.63 0.85 4.94
N VAL A 408 -27.38 -0.18 4.14
CA VAL A 408 -28.35 -0.68 3.16
C VAL A 408 -29.61 -1.22 3.85
N GLY A 409 -29.48 -1.92 4.98
CA GLY A 409 -30.63 -2.38 5.77
C GLY A 409 -31.44 -1.25 6.43
N LEU A 410 -30.83 -0.07 6.63
CA LEU A 410 -31.50 1.10 7.18
C LEU A 410 -32.19 1.92 6.09
N TYR A 411 -31.48 2.26 5.01
CA TYR A 411 -31.93 3.25 4.03
C TYR A 411 -32.32 2.66 2.65
N GLY A 412 -31.96 1.40 2.37
CA GLY A 412 -32.34 0.72 1.13
C GLY A 412 -33.81 0.28 1.13
N ALA A 413 -34.23 -0.37 0.03
CA ALA A 413 -35.60 -0.83 -0.16
C ALA A 413 -36.03 -1.80 0.96
N GLY A 414 -37.16 -1.50 1.63
CA GLY A 414 -37.66 -2.23 2.80
C GLY A 414 -36.90 -1.93 4.10
N GLY A 415 -36.01 -0.94 4.11
CA GLY A 415 -35.27 -0.51 5.30
C GLY A 415 -36.12 0.30 6.28
N LYS A 416 -35.65 0.40 7.54
CA LYS A 416 -36.36 1.14 8.61
C LYS A 416 -36.58 2.63 8.28
N CYS A 417 -35.66 3.21 7.54
CA CYS A 417 -35.65 4.61 7.12
C CYS A 417 -35.46 4.66 5.60
N GLU A 418 -36.27 3.88 4.88
CA GLU A 418 -36.22 3.77 3.43
C GLU A 418 -36.14 5.15 2.76
N ALA A 419 -35.15 5.31 1.87
CA ALA A 419 -34.88 6.57 1.19
C ALA A 419 -34.76 6.35 -0.33
N ALA A 420 -35.69 6.94 -1.10
CA ALA A 420 -35.76 6.79 -2.55
C ALA A 420 -34.42 7.09 -3.26
N LYS A 421 -33.72 8.15 -2.85
CA LYS A 421 -32.43 8.53 -3.41
C LYS A 421 -31.31 7.52 -3.11
N VAL A 422 -31.38 6.84 -1.97
CA VAL A 422 -30.43 5.76 -1.65
C VAL A 422 -30.73 4.53 -2.49
N ILE A 423 -32.01 4.16 -2.65
CA ILE A 423 -32.43 3.06 -3.51
C ILE A 423 -31.96 3.30 -4.95
N GLU A 424 -32.21 4.49 -5.50
CA GLU A 424 -31.79 4.87 -6.85
C GLU A 424 -30.27 4.70 -7.02
N GLU A 425 -29.46 5.18 -6.07
CA GLU A 425 -28.00 5.04 -6.14
C GLU A 425 -27.57 3.56 -5.98
N LEU A 426 -28.26 2.75 -5.16
CA LEU A 426 -27.95 1.32 -5.01
C LEU A 426 -28.27 0.51 -6.29
N GLU A 427 -29.31 0.90 -7.02
CA GLU A 427 -29.74 0.25 -8.26
C GLU A 427 -29.03 0.81 -9.50
N ALA A 428 -28.42 1.99 -9.39
CA ALA A 428 -27.73 2.65 -10.49
C ALA A 428 -26.61 1.76 -11.07
N ARG A 429 -26.79 1.37 -12.34
CA ARG A 429 -25.73 0.85 -13.21
C ARG A 429 -25.17 2.03 -13.99
N ARG A 430 -23.89 2.32 -13.84
CA ARG A 430 -23.24 3.37 -14.64
C ARG A 430 -22.52 2.71 -15.81
N ASP A 431 -22.72 3.25 -17.00
CA ASP A 431 -22.09 2.80 -18.25
C ASP A 431 -20.57 3.03 -18.27
N ALA A 432 -20.04 3.76 -17.28
CA ALA A 432 -18.61 3.96 -17.14
C ALA A 432 -17.91 2.61 -16.84
N PRO A 433 -16.86 2.26 -17.59
CA PRO A 433 -16.12 0.99 -17.42
C PRO A 433 -15.44 0.88 -16.05
N THR A 434 -15.26 2.02 -15.37
CA THR A 434 -14.87 2.10 -13.96
C THR A 434 -16.12 2.19 -13.10
N GLY A 435 -16.60 1.03 -12.65
CA GLY A 435 -17.59 0.97 -11.57
C GLY A 435 -17.17 1.89 -10.42
N ILE A 436 -18.18 2.51 -9.78
CA ILE A 436 -18.03 3.51 -8.71
C ILE A 436 -17.11 3.01 -7.58
N GLY A 437 -17.02 1.70 -7.40
CA GLY A 437 -16.17 1.02 -6.43
C GLY A 437 -16.80 1.03 -5.04
N LYS A 438 -16.54 -0.06 -4.28
CA LYS A 438 -17.06 -0.28 -2.92
C LYS A 438 -16.88 0.94 -2.01
N ILE A 439 -15.74 1.63 -2.14
CA ILE A 439 -15.36 2.78 -1.30
C ILE A 439 -16.29 3.98 -1.52
N ARG A 440 -16.59 4.32 -2.78
CA ARG A 440 -17.39 5.51 -3.08
C ARG A 440 -18.87 5.30 -2.76
N LEU A 441 -19.40 4.10 -3.01
CA LEU A 441 -20.76 3.76 -2.57
C LEU A 441 -20.88 3.83 -1.03
N LEU A 442 -19.91 3.27 -0.30
CA LEU A 442 -19.93 3.32 1.16
C LEU A 442 -19.83 4.76 1.68
N ARG A 443 -19.00 5.60 1.05
CA ARG A 443 -18.90 7.02 1.39
C ARG A 443 -20.24 7.73 1.20
N PHE A 444 -20.89 7.53 0.05
CA PHE A 444 -22.23 8.08 -0.20
C PHE A 444 -23.24 7.68 0.90
N LEU A 445 -23.26 6.40 1.30
CA LEU A 445 -24.17 5.92 2.35
C LEU A 445 -23.87 6.55 3.72
N ARG A 446 -22.59 6.75 4.05
CA ARG A 446 -22.18 7.43 5.29
C ARG A 446 -22.50 8.92 5.29
N ASP A 447 -22.28 9.59 4.16
CA ASP A 447 -22.64 11.01 3.98
C ASP A 447 -24.17 11.18 4.10
N TRP A 448 -24.93 10.21 3.58
CA TRP A 448 -26.38 10.17 3.73
C TRP A 448 -26.81 10.03 5.19
N GLU A 449 -26.23 9.10 5.94
CA GLU A 449 -26.49 8.91 7.37
C GLU A 449 -26.15 10.15 8.20
N ALA A 450 -25.04 10.81 7.89
CA ALA A 450 -24.63 12.04 8.56
C ALA A 450 -25.61 13.21 8.31
N ALA A 451 -26.15 13.30 7.09
CA ALA A 451 -27.15 14.32 6.74
C ALA A 451 -28.56 14.00 7.27
N HIS A 452 -28.86 12.73 7.51
CA HIS A 452 -30.18 12.24 7.94
C HIS A 452 -30.04 11.34 9.18
N PRO A 453 -29.63 11.90 10.33
CA PRO A 453 -29.42 11.12 11.55
C PRO A 453 -30.73 10.46 11.98
N ILE A 454 -30.65 9.15 12.25
CA ILE A 454 -31.82 8.38 12.70
C ILE A 454 -32.18 8.83 14.12
N PRO A 455 -33.45 9.16 14.40
CA PRO A 455 -33.91 9.39 15.77
C PRO A 455 -33.55 8.19 16.65
N LYS A 456 -33.07 8.42 17.87
CA LYS A 456 -32.57 7.36 18.78
C LYS A 456 -33.61 6.30 19.17
N ASP A 457 -34.87 6.51 18.78
CA ASP A 457 -36.03 5.72 19.18
C ASP A 457 -36.45 4.65 18.14
N ILE A 458 -35.64 4.41 17.09
CA ILE A 458 -35.88 3.44 15.99
C ILE A 458 -34.81 2.33 15.98
#